data_AF-K0UZY7-F1
#
_entry.id   AF-K0UZY7-F1
#
_cell.length_a   1.000
_cell.length_b   1.000
_cell.length_c   1.000
_cell.angle_alpha   90.00
_cell.angle_beta   90.00
_cell.angle_gamma   90.00
#
_symmetry.space_group_name_H-M   'P 1'
#
loop_
_entity.id
_entity.type
_entity.pdbx_description
1 polymer ?
#
loop_
_entity_poly.entity_id
_entity_poly.type
_entity_poly.pdbx_seq_one_letter_code
_entity_poly.pdbx_strand_id
1 'polypeptide(L)'
;ALLVAGEEIPFELRARARRDQVRATGRAIASIDRLFEASGATALSNDAPVQRFWRDAHAGRVHAANDPERAYLIFGNNEFGLPPADTMV
;
A
#
# COMPACT_ATOMS: atom_id res chain seq x y z
N ALA A 1 -12.10 -14.97 11.83
CA ALA A 1 -13.42 -15.16 12.47
C ALA A 1 -14.48 -15.45 11.41
N LEU A 2 -14.91 -14.47 10.61
CA LEU A 2 -15.96 -14.62 9.59
C LEU A 2 -15.73 -15.78 8.60
N LEU A 3 -14.57 -15.82 7.93
CA LEU A 3 -14.23 -16.91 7.01
C LEU A 3 -14.28 -18.31 7.65
N VAL A 4 -13.80 -18.43 8.90
CA VAL A 4 -13.79 -19.70 9.63
C VAL A 4 -15.21 -20.11 10.03
N ALA A 5 -16.09 -19.13 10.30
CA ALA A 5 -17.50 -19.34 10.59
C ALA A 5 -18.35 -19.61 9.33
N GLY A 6 -17.76 -19.55 8.12
CA GLY A 6 -18.51 -19.68 6.86
C GLY A 6 -19.36 -18.45 6.53
N GLU A 7 -19.08 -17.31 7.16
CA GLU A 7 -19.80 -16.06 6.95
C GLU A 7 -19.15 -15.23 5.84
N GLU A 8 -19.97 -14.44 5.14
CA GLU A 8 -19.51 -13.50 4.11
C GLU A 8 -18.66 -12.39 4.73
N ILE A 9 -17.62 -11.94 4.00
CA ILE A 9 -16.83 -10.78 4.39
C ILE A 9 -17.57 -9.51 3.92
N PRO A 10 -18.01 -8.62 4.84
CA PRO A 10 -18.71 -7.40 4.47
C PRO A 10 -17.88 -6.53 3.52
N PHE A 11 -18.55 -5.91 2.55
CA PHE A 11 -17.90 -5.04 1.58
C PHE A 11 -17.13 -3.89 2.25
N GLU A 12 -17.70 -3.27 3.28
CA GLU A 12 -17.06 -2.21 4.06
C GLU A 12 -15.71 -2.64 4.68
N LEU A 13 -15.60 -3.91 5.09
CA LEU A 13 -14.34 -4.45 5.61
C LEU A 13 -13.31 -4.61 4.49
N ARG A 14 -13.73 -5.05 3.30
CA ARG A 14 -12.85 -5.18 2.12
C ARG A 14 -12.37 -3.81 1.63
N ALA A 15 -13.27 -2.83 1.55
CA ALA A 15 -12.93 -1.45 1.18
C ALA A 15 -11.92 -0.81 2.15
N ARG A 16 -12.09 -1.02 3.48
CA ARG A 16 -11.09 -0.60 4.48
C ARG A 16 -9.76 -1.32 4.32
N ALA A 17 -9.80 -2.64 4.11
CA ALA A 17 -8.58 -3.43 3.89
C ALA A 17 -7.78 -2.93 2.69
N ARG A 18 -8.43 -2.61 1.56
CA ARG A 18 -7.78 -1.99 0.40
C ARG A 18 -7.15 -0.63 0.71
N ARG A 19 -7.93 0.27 1.32
CA ARG A 19 -7.46 1.61 1.74
C ARG A 19 -6.20 1.48 2.60
N ASP A 20 -6.23 0.58 3.57
CA ASP A 20 -5.13 0.42 4.52
C ASP A 20 -3.93 -0.29 3.89
N GLN A 21 -4.14 -1.24 2.97
CA GLN A 21 -3.06 -1.90 2.23
C GLN A 21 -2.24 -0.92 1.40
N VAL A 22 -2.88 -0.11 0.55
CA VAL A 22 -2.15 0.86 -0.30
C VAL A 22 -1.45 1.92 0.55
N ARG A 23 -2.07 2.32 1.67
CA ARG A 23 -1.49 3.28 2.61
C ARG A 23 -0.30 2.68 3.36
N ALA A 24 -0.33 1.38 3.67
CA ALA A 24 0.79 0.66 4.25
C ALA A 24 1.99 0.65 3.29
N THR A 25 1.78 0.39 2.00
CA THR A 25 2.84 0.49 0.98
C THR A 25 3.48 1.87 0.97
N GLY A 26 2.67 2.94 0.89
CA GLY A 26 3.17 4.31 0.92
C GLY A 26 3.95 4.67 2.19
N ARG A 27 3.46 4.24 3.37
CA ARG A 27 4.14 4.46 4.66
C ARG A 27 5.45 3.68 4.78
N ALA A 28 5.51 2.46 4.26
CA ALA A 28 6.73 1.66 4.25
C ALA A 28 7.80 2.33 3.38
N ILE A 29 7.45 2.74 2.16
CA ILE A 29 8.38 3.43 1.25
C ILE A 29 8.87 4.74 1.87
N ALA A 30 7.97 5.57 2.41
CA ALA A 30 8.37 6.82 3.06
C ALA A 30 9.29 6.60 4.28
N SER A 31 9.16 5.47 4.97
CA SER A 31 10.07 5.11 6.06
C SER A 31 11.45 4.71 5.54
N ILE A 32 11.50 3.96 4.43
CA ILE A 32 12.74 3.58 3.75
C ILE A 32 13.46 4.82 3.20
N ASP A 33 12.73 5.76 2.58
CA ASP A 33 13.27 7.01 2.07
C ASP A 33 13.98 7.81 3.18
N ARG A 34 13.36 7.93 4.36
CA ARG A 34 13.95 8.61 5.53
C ARG A 34 15.24 7.95 6.00
N LEU A 35 15.32 6.62 6.01
CA LEU A 35 16.51 5.88 6.40
C LEU A 35 17.62 6.02 5.36
N PHE A 36 17.27 5.94 4.08
CA PHE A 36 18.22 6.09 2.97
C PHE A 36 18.83 7.49 2.94
N GLU A 37 18.00 8.53 3.03
CA GLU A 37 18.44 9.93 3.07
C GLU A 37 19.36 10.21 4.26
N ALA A 38 18.98 9.74 5.46
CA ALA A 38 19.78 9.93 6.68
C ALA A 38 21.13 9.19 6.67
N SER A 39 21.29 8.17 5.81
CA SER A 39 22.52 7.37 5.73
C SER A 39 23.65 8.06 4.97
N GLY A 40 23.36 9.13 4.20
CA GLY A 40 24.37 9.91 3.48
C GLY A 40 25.12 9.12 2.39
N ALA A 41 26.31 9.60 2.01
CA ALA A 41 27.04 9.08 0.84
C ALA A 41 27.41 7.59 0.93
N THR A 42 27.58 7.03 2.13
CA THR A 42 27.92 5.61 2.31
C THR A 42 26.80 4.68 1.84
N ALA A 43 25.56 5.15 1.86
CA ALA A 43 24.40 4.43 1.35
C ALA A 43 24.45 4.20 -0.17
N LEU A 44 25.22 5.00 -0.90
CA LEU A 44 25.34 4.93 -2.36
C LEU A 44 26.25 3.80 -2.84
N SER A 45 27.02 3.19 -1.94
CA SER A 45 27.84 2.03 -2.28
C SER A 45 26.95 0.84 -2.69
N ASN A 46 27.36 0.09 -3.70
CA ASN A 46 26.68 -1.14 -4.10
C ASN A 46 26.70 -2.21 -3.00
N ASP A 47 27.69 -2.17 -2.11
CA ASP A 47 27.81 -3.08 -0.97
C ASP A 47 26.89 -2.68 0.20
N ALA A 48 26.38 -1.44 0.20
CA ALA A 48 25.42 -1.00 1.21
C ALA A 48 24.04 -1.65 0.93
N PRO A 49 23.42 -2.35 1.89
CA PRO A 49 22.13 -3.00 1.66
C PRO A 49 20.97 -2.00 1.53
N VAL A 50 21.10 -0.81 2.12
CA VAL A 50 20.00 0.18 2.18
C VAL A 50 19.57 0.68 0.80
N GLN A 51 20.49 0.92 -0.14
CA GLN A 51 20.12 1.34 -1.50
C GLN A 51 19.36 0.26 -2.27
N ARG A 52 19.61 -1.02 -1.96
CA ARG A 52 18.86 -2.13 -2.56
C ARG A 52 17.42 -2.13 -2.07
N PHE A 53 17.20 -2.04 -0.76
CA PHE A 53 15.84 -1.94 -0.21
C PHE A 53 15.08 -0.71 -0.71
N TRP A 54 15.76 0.42 -0.86
CA TRP A 54 15.19 1.63 -1.44
C TRP A 54 14.71 1.38 -2.89
N ARG A 55 15.59 0.91 -3.78
CA ARG A 55 15.21 0.60 -5.17
C ARG A 55 14.13 -0.48 -5.26
N ASP A 56 14.24 -1.54 -4.47
CA ASP A 56 13.29 -2.66 -4.51
C ASP A 56 11.89 -2.24 -4.05
N ALA A 57 11.81 -1.38 -3.02
CA ALA A 57 10.53 -0.83 -2.55
C ALA A 57 9.87 0.07 -3.60
N HIS A 58 10.65 0.95 -4.25
CA HIS A 58 10.17 1.79 -5.34
C HIS A 58 9.80 0.98 -6.60
N ALA A 59 10.54 -0.11 -6.88
CA ALA A 59 10.16 -1.05 -7.94
C ALA A 59 8.85 -1.78 -7.62
N GLY A 60 8.65 -2.22 -6.38
CA GLY A 60 7.39 -2.83 -5.95
C GLY A 60 6.20 -1.85 -5.95
N ARG A 61 6.45 -0.55 -5.75
CA ARG A 61 5.42 0.50 -5.73
C ARG A 61 4.64 0.60 -7.03
N VAL A 62 5.25 0.33 -8.18
CA VAL A 62 4.61 0.51 -9.49
C VAL A 62 3.61 -0.61 -9.84
N HIS A 63 3.53 -1.65 -9.02
CA HIS A 63 2.51 -2.69 -9.18
C HIS A 63 1.10 -2.09 -9.08
N ALA A 64 0.18 -2.47 -9.98
CA ALA A 64 -1.16 -1.88 -10.10
C ALA A 64 -1.96 -1.90 -8.78
N ALA A 65 -1.81 -2.96 -7.98
CA ALA A 65 -2.47 -3.08 -6.67
C ALA A 65 -2.03 -2.01 -5.65
N ASN A 66 -0.88 -1.35 -5.86
CA ASN A 66 -0.33 -0.32 -5.00
C ASN A 66 -0.69 1.11 -5.44
N ASP A 67 -1.54 1.30 -6.45
CA ASP A 67 -2.14 2.59 -6.81
C ASP A 67 -3.08 3.05 -5.68
N PRO A 68 -2.72 4.09 -4.92
CA PRO A 68 -3.49 4.49 -3.74
C PRO A 68 -4.77 5.24 -4.12
N GLU A 69 -4.76 6.06 -5.17
CA GLU A 69 -5.92 6.83 -5.59
C GLU A 69 -7.10 5.93 -5.95
N ARG A 70 -6.83 4.80 -6.66
CA ARG A 70 -7.88 3.81 -6.96
C ARG A 70 -8.55 3.26 -5.70
N ALA A 71 -7.76 2.83 -4.72
CA ALA A 71 -8.29 2.26 -3.48
C ALA A 71 -8.97 3.31 -2.59
N TYR A 72 -8.47 4.55 -2.59
CA TYR A 72 -9.11 5.65 -1.84
C TYR A 72 -10.45 6.05 -2.43
N LEU A 73 -10.60 6.04 -3.76
CA LEU A 73 -11.90 6.28 -4.41
C LEU A 73 -12.92 5.20 -4.08
N ILE A 74 -12.52 3.91 -4.11
CA ILE A 74 -13.41 2.80 -3.71
C ILE A 74 -13.89 3.00 -2.26
N PHE A 75 -12.97 3.30 -1.34
CA PHE A 75 -13.31 3.55 0.05
C PHE A 75 -14.22 4.79 0.19
N GLY A 76 -13.88 5.92 -0.44
CA GLY A 76 -14.69 7.13 -0.38
C GLY A 76 -16.11 6.94 -0.91
N ASN A 77 -16.26 6.24 -2.05
CA ASN A 77 -17.58 5.92 -2.60
C ASN A 77 -18.40 5.08 -1.62
N ASN A 78 -17.80 4.08 -0.96
CA ASN A 78 -18.47 3.31 0.08
C ASN A 78 -18.97 4.20 1.23
N GLU A 79 -18.12 5.08 1.76
CA GLU A 79 -18.51 5.98 2.86
C GLU A 79 -19.62 6.96 2.48
N PHE A 80 -19.74 7.31 1.19
CA PHE A 80 -20.80 8.19 0.68
C PHE A 80 -22.00 7.45 0.10
N GLY A 81 -22.06 6.12 0.17
CA GLY A 81 -23.16 5.33 -0.39
C GLY A 81 -23.24 5.37 -1.93
N LEU A 82 -22.11 5.63 -2.60
CA LEU A 82 -21.99 5.66 -4.05
C LEU A 82 -21.51 4.30 -4.59
N PRO A 83 -21.79 3.96 -5.87
CA PRO A 83 -21.30 2.74 -6.48
C PRO A 83 -19.76 2.67 -6.47
N PRO A 84 -19.15 1.48 -6.28
CA PRO A 84 -17.71 1.33 -6.37
C PRO A 84 -17.22 1.62 -7.79
N ALA A 85 -16.15 2.40 -7.91
CA ALA A 85 -15.60 2.81 -9.21
C ALA A 85 -14.72 1.73 -9.88
N ASP A 86 -14.35 0.67 -9.15
CA ASP A 86 -13.45 -0.39 -9.60
C ASP A 86 -13.80 -1.71 -8.88
N THR A 87 -13.42 -2.83 -9.48
CA THR A 87 -13.61 -4.20 -8.98
C THR A 87 -12.49 -4.68 -8.06
N MET A 88 -11.34 -3.99 -8.02
CA MET A 88 -10.18 -4.38 -7.22
C MET A 88 -10.36 -4.04 -5.72
N VAL A 89 -11.22 -4.82 -5.05
CA VAL A 89 -11.64 -4.66 -3.64
C VAL A 89 -11.52 -5.91 -2.77
#